data_AF-A0A938SQ96-F1
#
_entry.id   AF-A0A938SQ96-F1
#
_cell.length_a   1.000
_cell.length_b   1.000
_cell.length_c   1.000
_cell.angle_alpha   90.00
_cell.angle_beta   90.00
_cell.angle_gamma   90.00
#
_symmetry.space_group_name_H-M   'P 1'
#
loop_
_entity.id
_entity.type
_entity.pdbx_description
1 polymer ?
#
loop_
_entity_poly.entity_id
_entity_poly.type
_entity_poly.pdbx_seq_one_letter_code
_entity_poly.pdbx_strand_id
1 'polypeptide(L)'
;MSDSSLELAIKKIEFARAHTNRLLADIDDGDWFRQPAEGVTHVAWQVAHLAMAEYGLALFRMRGRLPEDLALMPGPFRRKYSKGSAPDPDPANNPSPAEIRAVFDRVHRQVILELPSHSPSALGERVDEPYAVSPTRLGGLY
;
A
#
# COMPACT_ATOMS: atom_id res chain seq x y z
N MET A 1 -1.15 15.43 21.94
CA MET A 1 -1.81 14.12 21.77
C MET A 1 -1.62 13.52 20.37
N SER A 2 -1.11 14.27 19.38
CA SER A 2 -0.91 13.81 17.99
C SER A 2 0.31 12.89 17.80
N ASP A 3 1.44 13.19 18.44
CA ASP A 3 2.72 12.50 18.17
C ASP A 3 2.63 11.02 18.55
N SER A 4 2.06 10.72 19.72
CA SER A 4 1.81 9.34 20.16
C SER A 4 0.88 8.56 19.21
N SER A 5 -0.08 9.22 18.56
CA SER A 5 -1.02 8.58 17.63
C SER A 5 -0.37 8.32 16.26
N LEU A 6 0.48 9.22 15.77
CA LEU A 6 1.25 8.99 14.54
C LEU A 6 2.29 7.89 14.75
N GLU A 7 3.03 7.92 15.87
CA GLU A 7 3.99 6.88 16.23
C GLU A 7 3.33 5.49 16.29
N LEU A 8 2.13 5.40 16.88
CA LEU A 8 1.38 4.15 16.92
C LEU A 8 0.97 3.68 15.51
N ALA A 9 0.55 4.59 14.63
CA ALA A 9 0.21 4.26 13.25
C ALA A 9 1.44 3.73 12.48
N ILE A 10 2.59 4.39 12.61
CA ILE A 10 3.85 3.95 11.99
C ILE A 10 4.23 2.56 12.48
N LYS A 11 4.20 2.30 13.79
CA LYS A 11 4.47 0.97 14.36
C LYS A 11 3.54 -0.11 13.83
N LYS A 12 2.27 0.22 13.60
CA LYS A 12 1.30 -0.71 12.98
C LYS A 12 1.63 -1.00 11.52
N ILE A 13 2.02 0.00 10.75
CA ILE A 13 2.44 -0.15 9.35
C ILE A 13 3.69 -1.04 9.28
N GLU A 14 4.70 -0.78 10.11
CA GLU A 14 5.91 -1.61 10.20
C GLU A 14 5.59 -3.05 10.61
N PHE A 15 4.74 -3.24 11.61
CA PHE A 15 4.30 -4.56 12.06
C PHE A 15 3.58 -5.32 10.94
N ALA A 16 2.61 -4.68 10.29
CA ALA A 16 1.86 -5.26 9.18
C ALA A 16 2.82 -5.66 8.05
N ARG A 17 3.76 -4.79 7.70
CA ARG A 17 4.78 -5.07 6.68
C ARG A 17 5.65 -6.28 7.03
N ALA A 18 6.18 -6.32 8.24
CA ALA A 18 7.01 -7.42 8.71
C ALA A 18 6.21 -8.73 8.79
N HIS A 19 4.93 -8.68 9.16
CA HIS A 19 4.06 -9.84 9.16
C HIS A 19 3.80 -10.35 7.73
N THR A 20 3.44 -9.48 6.80
CA THR A 20 3.26 -9.85 5.39
C THR A 20 4.54 -10.44 4.80
N ASN A 21 5.70 -9.82 5.02
CA ASN A 21 6.97 -10.35 4.52
C ASN A 21 7.28 -11.75 5.08
N ARG A 22 6.95 -12.04 6.34
CA ARG A 22 7.09 -13.39 6.91
C ARG A 22 6.18 -14.41 6.22
N LEU A 23 4.92 -14.05 5.97
CA LEU A 23 4.01 -14.92 5.22
C LEU A 23 4.52 -15.19 3.79
N LEU A 24 5.06 -14.17 3.13
CA LEU A 24 5.60 -14.27 1.77
C LEU A 24 6.92 -15.03 1.68
N ALA A 25 7.63 -15.23 2.80
CA ALA A 25 8.90 -15.95 2.82
C ALA A 25 8.71 -17.46 2.58
N ASP A 26 7.52 -17.98 2.89
CA ASP A 26 7.18 -19.40 2.77
C ASP A 26 6.40 -19.72 1.48
N ILE A 27 6.31 -18.77 0.53
CA ILE A 27 5.58 -18.93 -0.74
C ILE A 27 6.56 -18.81 -1.91
N ASP A 28 6.63 -19.86 -2.72
CA ASP A 28 7.42 -19.86 -3.96
C ASP A 28 6.88 -18.81 -4.94
N ASP A 29 7.77 -18.07 -5.60
CA ASP A 29 7.39 -17.04 -6.56
C ASP A 29 6.59 -17.62 -7.75
N GLY A 30 6.78 -18.89 -8.10
CA GLY A 30 5.99 -19.62 -9.09
C GLY A 30 4.52 -19.82 -8.70
N ASP A 31 4.20 -19.77 -7.41
CA ASP A 31 2.82 -19.90 -6.90
C ASP A 31 2.07 -18.56 -6.82
N TRP A 32 2.72 -17.44 -7.13
CA TRP A 32 2.16 -16.09 -6.90
C TRP A 32 0.89 -15.78 -7.69
N PHE A 33 0.69 -16.44 -8.82
CA PHE A 33 -0.46 -16.27 -9.69
C PHE A 33 -1.50 -17.39 -9.53
N ARG A 34 -1.22 -18.38 -8.68
CA ARG A 34 -2.16 -19.48 -8.41
C ARG A 34 -3.40 -18.95 -7.71
N GLN A 35 -4.56 -19.12 -8.34
CA GLN A 35 -5.86 -18.87 -7.73
C GLN A 35 -6.40 -20.17 -7.11
N PRO A 36 -6.73 -20.17 -5.80
CA PRO A 36 -7.25 -21.37 -5.15
C PRO A 36 -8.70 -21.70 -5.55
N ALA A 37 -9.48 -20.69 -5.95
CA ALA A 37 -10.83 -20.83 -6.48
C ALA A 37 -11.16 -19.61 -7.37
N GLU A 38 -12.18 -19.74 -8.21
CA GLU A 38 -12.68 -18.64 -9.03
C GLU A 38 -13.09 -17.45 -8.15
N GLY A 39 -12.76 -16.24 -8.60
CA GLY A 39 -13.06 -15.00 -7.87
C GLY A 39 -12.16 -14.72 -6.66
N VAL A 40 -11.27 -15.63 -6.28
CA VAL A 40 -10.29 -15.40 -5.21
C VAL A 40 -9.05 -14.71 -5.79
N THR A 41 -8.55 -13.68 -5.09
CA THR A 41 -7.32 -13.00 -5.47
C THR A 41 -6.11 -13.89 -5.22
N HIS A 42 -5.14 -13.85 -6.13
CA HIS A 42 -3.85 -14.52 -5.98
C HIS A 42 -2.85 -13.63 -5.23
N VAL A 43 -1.73 -14.21 -4.77
CA VAL A 43 -0.73 -13.52 -3.93
C VAL A 43 -0.17 -12.27 -4.63
N ALA A 44 0.18 -12.37 -5.92
CA ALA A 44 0.66 -11.21 -6.68
C ALA A 44 -0.33 -10.02 -6.64
N TRP A 45 -1.63 -10.28 -6.78
CA TRP A 45 -2.65 -9.22 -6.69
C TRP A 45 -2.70 -8.65 -5.28
N GLN A 46 -2.67 -9.49 -4.24
CA GLN A 46 -2.73 -9.04 -2.85
C GLN A 46 -1.54 -8.14 -2.48
N VAL A 47 -0.32 -8.54 -2.83
CA VAL A 47 0.89 -7.75 -2.53
C VAL A 47 0.90 -6.45 -3.32
N ALA A 48 0.54 -6.49 -4.60
CA ALA A 48 0.45 -5.29 -5.42
C ALA A 48 -0.65 -4.34 -4.94
N HIS A 49 -1.78 -4.88 -4.48
CA HIS A 49 -2.88 -4.12 -3.89
C HIS A 49 -2.45 -3.46 -2.57
N LEU A 50 -1.71 -4.16 -1.71
CA LEU A 50 -1.15 -3.60 -0.48
C LEU A 50 -0.22 -2.42 -0.78
N ALA A 51 0.69 -2.56 -1.75
CA ALA A 51 1.56 -1.46 -2.17
C ALA A 51 0.76 -0.25 -2.70
N MET A 52 -0.29 -0.50 -3.49
CA MET A 52 -1.18 0.53 -3.99
C MET A 52 -1.95 1.23 -2.86
N ALA A 53 -2.47 0.47 -1.90
CA ALA A 53 -3.23 0.98 -0.76
C ALA A 53 -2.34 1.81 0.18
N GLU A 54 -1.15 1.31 0.51
CA GLU A 54 -0.17 2.02 1.34
C GLU A 54 0.24 3.35 0.69
N TYR A 55 0.55 3.37 -0.62
CA TYR A 55 0.77 4.63 -1.34
C TYR A 55 -0.44 5.58 -1.25
N GLY A 56 -1.64 5.06 -1.50
CA GLY A 56 -2.86 5.86 -1.53
C GLY A 56 -3.22 6.48 -0.18
N LEU A 57 -3.03 5.73 0.90
CA LEU A 57 -3.41 6.12 2.26
C LEU A 57 -2.31 6.93 2.96
N ALA A 58 -1.05 6.52 2.82
CA ALA A 58 0.05 7.07 3.62
C ALA A 58 0.89 8.13 2.89
N LEU A 59 0.78 8.26 1.56
CA LEU A 59 1.46 9.34 0.80
C LEU A 59 0.45 10.25 0.11
N PHE A 60 -0.36 9.70 -0.80
CA PHE A 60 -1.26 10.49 -1.63
C PHE A 60 -2.30 11.28 -0.80
N ARG A 61 -2.92 10.66 0.20
CA ARG A 61 -3.85 11.40 1.09
C ARG A 61 -3.15 12.39 2.01
N MET A 62 -1.87 12.19 2.31
CA MET A 62 -1.13 13.08 3.20
C MET A 62 -0.69 14.37 2.51
N ARG A 63 -0.21 14.26 1.27
CA ARG A 63 0.44 15.37 0.55
C ARG A 63 -0.03 15.58 -0.89
N GLY A 64 -1.05 14.84 -1.33
CA GLY A 64 -1.42 14.79 -2.73
C GLY A 64 -0.40 14.02 -3.57
N ARG A 65 -0.54 14.12 -4.89
CA ARG A 65 0.37 13.50 -5.86
C ARG A 65 1.53 14.43 -6.17
N LEU A 66 2.75 13.92 -6.05
CA LEU A 66 3.96 14.59 -6.52
C LEU A 66 4.46 13.97 -7.85
N PRO A 67 5.23 14.70 -8.68
CA PRO A 67 5.78 14.15 -9.93
C PRO A 67 6.60 12.86 -9.75
N GLU A 68 7.43 12.80 -8.70
CA GLU A 68 8.26 11.65 -8.33
C GLU A 68 7.45 10.40 -7.96
N ASP A 69 6.17 10.56 -7.60
CA ASP A 69 5.29 9.42 -7.31
C ASP A 69 5.06 8.53 -8.54
N LEU A 70 5.31 9.01 -9.76
CA LEU A 70 5.23 8.18 -10.96
C LEU A 70 6.24 7.04 -10.94
N ALA A 71 7.40 7.24 -10.30
CA ALA A 71 8.40 6.19 -10.09
C ALA A 71 8.01 5.26 -8.93
N LEU A 72 7.36 5.80 -7.88
CA LEU A 72 6.89 5.00 -6.74
C LEU A 72 5.69 4.13 -7.11
N MET A 73 4.67 4.71 -7.72
CA MET A 73 3.40 4.06 -8.05
C MET A 73 2.98 4.38 -9.50
N PRO A 74 3.50 3.63 -10.48
CA PRO A 74 3.17 3.83 -11.88
C PRO A 74 1.67 3.76 -12.14
N GLY A 75 1.17 4.62 -13.03
CA GLY A 75 -0.26 4.71 -13.36
C GLY A 75 -0.90 3.38 -13.77
N PRO A 76 -0.29 2.58 -14.68
CA PRO A 76 -0.79 1.26 -15.05
C PRO A 76 -0.86 0.29 -13.86
N PHE A 77 0.18 0.26 -13.02
CA PHE A 77 0.23 -0.57 -11.81
C PHE A 77 -0.91 -0.19 -10.85
N ARG A 78 -1.06 1.10 -10.55
CA ARG A 78 -2.13 1.62 -9.68
C ARG A 78 -3.52 1.22 -10.16
N ARG A 79 -3.80 1.30 -11.46
CA ARG A 79 -5.09 0.94 -12.04
C ARG A 79 -5.33 -0.57 -12.01
N LYS A 80 -4.31 -1.37 -12.34
CA LYS A 80 -4.43 -2.83 -12.39
C LYS A 80 -4.74 -3.45 -11.03
N TYR A 81 -4.26 -2.84 -9.93
CA TYR A 81 -4.41 -3.38 -8.57
C TYR A 81 -5.27 -2.51 -7.65
N SER A 82 -6.07 -1.58 -8.20
CA SER A 82 -6.98 -0.76 -7.40
C SER A 82 -8.14 -1.60 -6.82
N LYS A 83 -8.82 -1.07 -5.78
CA LYS A 83 -10.08 -1.65 -5.28
C LYS A 83 -11.07 -1.84 -6.43
N GLY A 84 -11.70 -3.01 -6.51
CA GLY A 84 -12.67 -3.36 -7.56
C GLY A 84 -12.05 -3.82 -8.89
N SER A 85 -10.71 -3.89 -9.00
CA SER A 85 -10.06 -4.55 -10.13
C SER A 85 -10.21 -6.07 -10.05
N ALA A 86 -10.25 -6.74 -11.20
CA ALA A 86 -10.28 -8.19 -11.29
C ALA A 86 -8.83 -8.76 -11.30
N PRO A 87 -8.51 -9.75 -10.45
CA PRO A 87 -7.22 -10.45 -10.51
C PRO A 87 -7.10 -11.25 -11.82
N ASP A 88 -5.93 -11.20 -12.44
CA ASP A 88 -5.62 -11.92 -13.67
C ASP A 88 -4.58 -13.00 -13.35
N PRO A 89 -4.95 -14.29 -13.40
CA PRO A 89 -4.06 -15.38 -13.02
C PRO A 89 -2.99 -15.69 -14.06
N ASP A 90 -3.02 -15.09 -15.26
CA ASP A 90 -2.00 -15.31 -16.27
C ASP A 90 -0.73 -14.50 -15.92
N PRO A 91 0.42 -15.15 -15.66
CA PRO A 91 1.67 -14.45 -15.39
C PRO A 91 2.07 -13.49 -16.51
N ALA A 92 1.74 -13.78 -17.77
CA ALA A 92 2.10 -12.93 -18.92
C ALA A 92 1.38 -11.57 -18.88
N ASN A 93 0.24 -11.47 -18.19
CA ASN A 93 -0.52 -10.24 -18.07
C ASN A 93 -0.08 -9.38 -16.87
N ASN A 94 0.89 -9.84 -16.07
CA ASN A 94 1.30 -9.21 -14.82
C ASN A 94 2.80 -8.89 -14.81
N PRO A 95 3.24 -7.90 -13.99
CA PRO A 95 4.65 -7.81 -13.62
C PRO A 95 5.07 -9.07 -12.86
N SER A 96 6.34 -9.43 -12.96
CA SER A 96 6.92 -10.54 -12.21
C SER A 96 6.79 -10.34 -10.69
N PRO A 97 6.82 -11.43 -9.89
CA PRO A 97 6.88 -11.35 -8.43
C PRO A 97 7.95 -10.38 -7.92
N ALA A 98 9.14 -10.41 -8.52
CA ALA A 98 10.24 -9.51 -8.17
C ALA A 98 9.90 -8.02 -8.42
N GLU A 99 9.26 -7.69 -9.54
CA GLU A 99 8.84 -6.31 -9.83
C GLU A 99 7.73 -5.84 -8.88
N ILE A 100 6.79 -6.72 -8.54
CA ILE A 100 5.75 -6.42 -7.55
C ILE A 100 6.37 -6.17 -6.17
N ARG A 101 7.30 -7.03 -5.72
CA ARG A 101 8.05 -6.83 -4.47
C ARG A 101 8.81 -5.51 -4.48
N ALA A 102 9.46 -5.16 -5.61
CA ALA A 102 10.16 -3.89 -5.73
C ALA A 102 9.23 -2.67 -5.60
N VAL A 103 7.98 -2.75 -6.08
CA VAL A 103 6.95 -1.70 -5.84
C VAL A 103 6.58 -1.65 -4.37
N PHE A 104 6.30 -2.81 -3.78
CA PHE A 104 5.93 -2.92 -2.38
C PHE A 104 7.02 -2.33 -1.46
N ASP A 105 8.29 -2.66 -1.71
CA ASP A 105 9.44 -2.18 -0.95
C ASP A 105 9.64 -0.67 -1.05
N ARG A 106 9.62 -0.12 -2.27
CA ARG A 106 9.91 1.31 -2.45
C ARG A 106 8.81 2.20 -1.89
N VAL A 107 7.54 1.79 -2.00
CA VAL A 107 6.41 2.53 -1.40
C VAL A 107 6.56 2.54 0.11
N HIS A 108 6.78 1.37 0.72
CA HIS A 108 6.97 1.27 2.17
C HIS A 108 8.15 2.11 2.66
N ARG A 109 9.29 2.04 1.96
CA ARG A 109 10.47 2.86 2.29
C ARG A 109 10.16 4.36 2.26
N GLN A 110 9.41 4.81 1.26
CA GLN A 110 9.01 6.22 1.16
C GLN A 110 8.07 6.61 2.30
N VAL A 111 7.11 5.74 2.64
CA VAL A 111 6.16 5.97 3.74
C VAL A 111 6.88 6.13 5.07
N ILE A 112 7.80 5.22 5.40
CA ILE A 112 8.55 5.30 6.67
C ILE A 112 9.49 6.52 6.70
N LEU A 113 10.02 6.94 5.55
CA LEU A 113 10.83 8.15 5.44
C LEU A 113 10.00 9.43 5.68
N GLU A 114 8.82 9.53 5.08
CA GLU A 114 8.03 10.76 5.07
C GLU A 114 7.10 10.92 6.27
N LEU A 115 6.42 9.85 6.72
CA LEU A 115 5.38 9.95 7.74
C LEU A 115 5.82 10.68 9.02
N PRO A 116 7.02 10.45 9.58
CA PRO A 116 7.47 11.14 10.80
C PRO A 116 7.58 12.67 10.66
N SER A 117 7.67 13.19 9.43
CA SER A 117 7.85 14.62 9.16
C SER A 117 6.53 15.42 9.19
N HIS A 118 5.38 14.75 9.23
CA HIS A 118 4.10 15.44 9.24
C HIS A 118 3.80 16.09 10.59
N SER A 119 3.41 17.37 10.55
CA SER A 119 3.05 18.11 11.75
C SER A 119 1.69 17.66 12.31
N PRO A 120 1.45 17.82 13.63
CA PRO A 120 0.16 17.59 14.26
C PRO A 120 -1.02 18.29 13.56
N SER A 121 -0.78 19.53 13.11
CA SER A 121 -1.79 20.32 12.40
C SER A 121 -2.12 19.70 11.04
N ALA A 122 -1.11 19.28 10.28
CA ALA A 122 -1.31 18.65 8.99
C ALA A 122 -2.09 17.34 9.13
N LEU A 123 -1.78 16.53 10.14
CA LEU A 123 -2.48 15.26 10.42
C LEU A 123 -3.96 15.46 10.80
N GLY A 124 -4.30 16.60 11.39
CA GLY A 124 -5.66 16.98 11.77
C GLY A 124 -6.50 17.57 10.64
N GLU A 125 -5.91 17.86 9.48
CA GLU A 125 -6.64 18.38 8.33
C GLU A 125 -7.72 17.40 7.87
N ARG A 126 -8.91 17.94 7.56
CA ARG A 126 -10.04 17.13 7.10
C ARG A 126 -9.80 16.59 5.70
N VAL A 127 -10.33 15.40 5.47
CA VAL A 127 -10.37 14.77 4.14
C VAL A 127 -11.82 14.51 3.74
N ASP A 128 -12.11 14.67 2.46
CA ASP A 128 -13.43 14.38 1.90
C ASP A 128 -13.69 12.87 1.83
N GLU A 129 -14.97 12.51 1.70
CA GLU A 129 -15.33 11.12 1.47
C GLU A 129 -14.80 10.60 0.12
N PRO A 130 -14.32 9.34 0.06
CA PRO A 130 -14.28 8.37 1.16
C PRO A 130 -13.06 8.52 2.09
N TYR A 131 -13.30 8.47 3.40
CA TYR A 131 -12.27 8.40 4.45
C TYR A 131 -12.36 7.07 5.24
N ALA A 132 -11.30 6.74 5.99
CA ALA A 132 -11.23 5.58 6.87
C ALA A 132 -11.13 6.04 8.33
N VAL A 133 -11.81 5.35 9.24
CA VAL A 133 -11.85 5.57 10.70
C VAL A 133 -12.33 6.95 11.16
N SER A 134 -11.67 8.04 10.75
CA SER A 134 -12.07 9.43 11.00
C SER A 134 -11.82 10.33 9.77
N PRO A 135 -12.55 11.44 9.61
CA PRO A 135 -12.44 12.33 8.45
C PRO A 135 -11.23 13.27 8.55
N THR A 136 -10.05 12.72 8.86
CA THR A 136 -8.79 13.43 8.96
C THR A 136 -7.70 12.66 8.23
N ARG A 137 -6.60 13.33 7.89
CA ARG A 137 -5.42 12.66 7.32
C ARG A 137 -4.93 11.51 8.21
N LEU A 138 -4.83 11.73 9.52
CA LEU A 138 -4.45 10.68 10.47
C LEU A 138 -5.40 9.48 10.48
N GLY A 139 -6.70 9.70 10.29
CA GLY A 139 -7.70 8.63 10.24
C GLY A 139 -7.42 7.61 9.15
N GLY A 140 -6.88 8.04 8.02
CA GLY A 140 -6.51 7.17 6.90
C GLY A 140 -5.36 6.19 7.19
N LEU A 141 -4.66 6.33 8.33
CA LEU A 141 -3.55 5.45 8.72
C LEU A 141 -3.97 4.30 9.66
N TYR A 142 -5.24 4.23 10.06
CA TYR A 142 -5.81 3.21 10.96
C TYR A 142 -6.81 2.31 10.22
#